data_AF-A0A147ESR2-F1
#
_entry.id   AF-A0A147ESR2-F1
#
_cell.length_a   1.000
_cell.length_b   1.000
_cell.length_c   1.000
_cell.angle_alpha   90.00
_cell.angle_beta   90.00
_cell.angle_gamma   90.00
#
_symmetry.space_group_name_H-M   'P 1'
#
loop_
_entity.id
_entity.type
_entity.pdbx_description
1 polymer ?
#
loop_
_entity_poly.entity_id
_entity_poly.type
_entity_poly.pdbx_seq_one_letter_code
_entity_poly.pdbx_strand_id
1 'polypeptide(L)'
;MEEASRGGGKDAGLDHLLLALTIDDGAAGQVLRASGVTIERAREAIAAQHREQLSSLGLDVETLSDGPISLGDATGFDWTEQARAAMARATAIGETGDSAAVLRALLAEPSGFVTAVLRRLDTTPESIGALLAQAVALPVTAPTASSDDLFHRSTTAFLPATPDATWALVSDPRRLAEWDATTETVTPGAAGSWIAPPQDGRAVDLGPQHFTVDADESRRVAHWTFWWPASVRRTNRRHVIFALEPEASGTSLRVDTTWETASARKRRRVSAARPFFRALMWFQVTRVASSVSAALRG
;
A
#
# COMPACT_ATOMS: atom_id res chain seq x y z
N MET A 1 14.96 17.06 27.76
CA MET A 1 14.71 16.72 29.18
C MET A 1 13.24 16.57 29.54
N GLU A 2 12.42 16.28 28.53
CA GLU A 2 11.29 15.34 28.53
C GLU A 2 11.48 14.52 27.21
N GLU A 3 12.72 14.43 26.69
CA GLU A 3 13.59 13.24 26.78
C GLU A 3 12.87 12.04 26.14
N ALA A 4 13.09 11.86 24.84
CA ALA A 4 12.62 10.68 24.13
C ALA A 4 11.13 10.38 24.32
N SER A 5 10.26 11.38 24.12
CA SER A 5 8.83 11.15 23.97
C SER A 5 8.59 10.19 22.81
N ARG A 6 8.59 8.90 23.13
CA ARG A 6 7.94 7.81 22.41
C ARG A 6 8.52 7.52 21.02
N GLY A 7 9.78 7.10 21.00
CA GLY A 7 10.50 6.58 19.84
C GLY A 7 9.94 5.27 19.28
N GLY A 8 8.71 5.30 18.75
CA GLY A 8 8.22 4.34 17.78
C GLY A 8 7.88 5.13 16.52
N GLY A 9 8.80 5.15 15.55
CA GLY A 9 8.62 5.90 14.31
C GLY A 9 7.30 5.51 13.64
N LYS A 10 6.41 6.48 13.51
CA LYS A 10 5.06 6.35 12.95
C LYS A 10 5.05 6.51 11.43
N ASP A 11 6.19 6.73 10.79
CA ASP A 11 6.20 7.15 9.39
C ASP A 11 6.49 6.00 8.42
N ALA A 12 5.76 5.94 7.32
CA ALA A 12 6.04 4.97 6.26
C ALA A 12 7.34 5.35 5.53
N GLY A 13 8.28 4.40 5.50
CA GLY A 13 9.64 4.57 4.99
C GLY A 13 9.90 3.95 3.62
N LEU A 14 11.18 3.96 3.22
CA LEU A 14 11.65 3.32 1.98
C LEU A 14 11.48 1.79 2.00
N ASP A 15 11.59 1.20 3.19
CA ASP A 15 11.30 -0.20 3.49
C ASP A 15 9.87 -0.58 3.12
N HIS A 16 8.90 0.25 3.49
CA HIS A 16 7.49 0.03 3.18
C HIS A 16 7.22 0.11 1.67
N LEU A 17 7.85 1.05 0.97
CA LEU A 17 7.76 1.13 -0.50
C LEU A 17 8.37 -0.09 -1.17
N LEU A 18 9.54 -0.55 -0.71
CA LEU A 18 10.19 -1.74 -1.24
C LEU A 18 9.32 -2.99 -1.04
N LEU A 19 8.76 -3.17 0.15
CA LEU A 19 7.86 -4.30 0.44
C LEU A 19 6.62 -4.28 -0.46
N ALA A 20 5.99 -3.14 -0.69
CA ALA A 20 4.84 -3.04 -1.58
C ALA A 20 5.19 -3.37 -3.04
N LEU A 21 6.40 -3.06 -3.50
CA LEU A 21 6.83 -3.47 -4.85
C LEU A 21 6.98 -4.99 -4.96
N THR A 22 7.36 -5.71 -3.90
CA THR A 22 7.51 -7.19 -3.98
C THR A 22 6.20 -7.93 -4.23
N ILE A 23 5.07 -7.33 -3.85
CA ILE A 23 3.71 -7.89 -4.02
C ILE A 23 2.97 -7.27 -5.22
N ASP A 24 3.62 -6.38 -5.96
CA ASP A 24 3.06 -5.80 -7.18
C ASP A 24 3.08 -6.80 -8.34
N ASP A 25 2.01 -6.81 -9.13
CA ASP A 25 1.92 -7.65 -10.33
C ASP A 25 2.52 -6.97 -11.58
N GLY A 26 2.89 -5.69 -11.46
CA GLY A 26 3.59 -4.95 -12.50
C GLY A 26 5.06 -5.31 -12.64
N ALA A 27 5.74 -4.64 -13.58
CA ALA A 27 7.11 -4.96 -13.97
C ALA A 27 8.11 -4.95 -12.79
N ALA A 28 7.93 -4.05 -11.82
CA ALA A 28 8.82 -4.01 -10.66
C ALA A 28 8.70 -5.26 -9.78
N GLY A 29 7.50 -5.69 -9.43
CA GLY A 29 7.31 -6.87 -8.60
C GLY A 29 7.69 -8.16 -9.33
N GLN A 30 7.44 -8.24 -10.64
CA GLN A 30 7.92 -9.35 -11.47
C GLN A 30 9.45 -9.44 -11.47
N VAL A 31 10.16 -8.32 -11.66
CA VAL A 31 11.63 -8.27 -11.65
C VAL A 31 12.20 -8.62 -10.28
N LEU A 32 11.63 -8.08 -9.20
CA LEU A 32 12.03 -8.39 -7.83
C LEU A 32 11.88 -9.89 -7.54
N ARG A 33 10.72 -10.48 -7.86
CA ARG A 33 10.48 -11.93 -7.68
C ARG A 33 11.39 -12.79 -8.55
N ALA A 34 11.60 -12.42 -9.82
CA ALA A 34 12.54 -13.11 -10.71
C ALA A 34 13.99 -13.06 -10.19
N SER A 35 14.31 -12.02 -9.42
CA SER A 35 15.61 -11.86 -8.76
C SER A 35 15.69 -12.53 -7.38
N GLY A 36 14.69 -13.33 -6.99
CA GLY A 36 14.63 -14.00 -5.69
C GLY A 36 14.24 -13.11 -4.51
N VAL A 37 13.81 -11.86 -4.76
CA VAL A 37 13.33 -10.93 -3.74
C VAL A 37 11.84 -11.18 -3.49
N THR A 38 11.54 -12.13 -2.61
CA THR A 38 10.17 -12.35 -2.13
C THR A 38 9.83 -11.40 -0.97
N ILE A 39 8.54 -11.26 -0.66
CA ILE A 39 8.09 -10.42 0.46
C ILE A 39 8.67 -10.90 1.80
N GLU A 40 8.76 -12.21 2.03
CA GLU A 40 9.32 -12.80 3.25
C GLU A 40 10.81 -12.50 3.37
N ARG A 41 11.59 -12.78 2.33
CA ARG A 41 13.03 -12.49 2.32
C ARG A 41 13.30 -11.00 2.47
N ALA A 42 12.50 -10.15 1.82
CA ALA A 42 12.60 -8.71 1.96
C ALA A 42 12.33 -8.24 3.40
N ARG A 43 11.30 -8.79 4.07
CA ARG A 43 11.02 -8.51 5.49
C ARG A 43 12.20 -8.89 6.38
N GLU A 44 12.74 -10.09 6.21
CA GLU A 44 13.90 -10.57 6.98
C GLU A 44 15.12 -9.68 6.75
N ALA A 45 15.42 -9.32 5.49
CA ALA A 45 16.55 -8.47 5.15
C ALA A 45 16.41 -7.04 5.73
N ILE A 46 15.20 -6.47 5.71
CA ILE A 46 14.90 -5.17 6.31
C ILE A 46 15.06 -5.23 7.83
N ALA A 47 14.49 -6.25 8.48
CA ALA A 47 14.61 -6.42 9.93
C ALA A 47 16.09 -6.57 10.36
N ALA A 48 16.87 -7.35 9.60
CA ALA A 48 18.31 -7.48 9.82
C ALA A 48 19.06 -6.16 9.64
N GLN A 49 18.70 -5.37 8.63
CA GLN A 49 19.29 -4.05 8.38
C GLN A 49 18.99 -3.07 9.51
N HIS A 50 17.74 -3.00 9.98
CA HIS A 50 17.37 -2.16 11.12
C HIS A 50 18.11 -2.58 12.40
N ARG A 51 18.23 -3.88 12.65
CA ARG A 51 18.97 -4.39 13.82
C ARG A 51 20.44 -3.98 13.78
N GLU A 52 21.10 -4.14 12.63
CA GLU A 52 22.50 -3.72 12.44
C GLU A 52 22.67 -2.20 12.64
N GLN A 53 21.75 -1.39 12.10
CA GLN A 53 21.78 0.06 12.30
C GLN A 53 21.64 0.44 13.77
N LEU A 54 20.74 -0.20 14.52
CA LEU A 54 20.57 0.03 15.95
C LEU A 54 21.80 -0.41 16.75
N SER A 55 22.38 -1.59 16.44
CA SER A 55 23.63 -2.06 17.04
C SER A 55 24.80 -1.11 16.77
N SER A 56 24.89 -0.53 15.56
CA SER A 56 25.93 0.45 15.22
C SER A 56 25.85 1.75 16.04
N LEU A 57 24.68 2.05 16.59
CA LEU A 57 24.43 3.18 17.49
C LEU A 57 24.62 2.83 18.97
N GLY A 58 25.08 1.60 19.26
CA GLY A 58 25.30 1.10 20.63
C GLY A 58 24.00 0.74 21.36
N LEU A 59 22.91 0.52 20.63
CA LEU A 59 21.63 0.08 21.19
C LEU A 59 21.53 -1.45 21.02
N ASP A 60 21.62 -2.20 22.11
CA ASP A 60 21.34 -3.64 22.12
C ASP A 60 19.82 -3.84 22.14
N VAL A 61 19.29 -4.34 21.03
CA VAL A 61 17.86 -4.59 20.85
C VAL A 61 17.60 -6.08 20.91
N GLU A 62 17.82 -6.69 22.07
CA GLU A 62 17.46 -8.10 22.33
C GLU A 62 15.95 -8.29 22.57
N THR A 63 15.18 -7.21 22.71
CA THR A 63 13.72 -7.28 22.96
C THR A 63 12.96 -6.10 22.37
N LEU A 64 12.87 -6.02 21.04
CA LEU A 64 11.69 -5.43 20.41
C LEU A 64 10.99 -6.55 19.65
N SER A 65 9.83 -6.95 20.18
CA SER A 65 8.97 -7.97 19.62
C SER A 65 8.77 -7.74 18.12
N ASP A 66 8.93 -8.81 17.32
CA ASP A 66 8.55 -8.92 15.89
C ASP A 66 7.03 -8.75 15.75
N GLY A 67 6.53 -7.55 16.03
CA GLY A 67 5.21 -7.15 15.63
C GLY A 67 5.18 -7.07 14.10
N PRO A 68 4.14 -7.60 13.43
CA PRO A 68 4.04 -7.54 11.98
C PRO A 68 4.18 -6.08 11.53
N ILE A 69 5.11 -5.83 10.60
CA ILE A 69 5.26 -4.55 9.91
C ILE A 69 3.87 -4.16 9.42
N SER A 70 3.30 -3.13 10.05
CA SER A 70 2.01 -2.60 9.60
C SER A 70 2.28 -1.83 8.34
N LEU A 71 1.75 -2.30 7.21
CA LEU A 71 1.49 -1.37 6.13
C LEU A 71 0.38 -0.43 6.64
N GLY A 72 0.75 0.75 7.13
CA GLY A 72 -0.18 1.73 7.71
C GLY A 72 -1.08 2.39 6.66
N ASP A 73 -2.11 3.09 7.12
CA ASP A 73 -2.99 3.87 6.26
C ASP A 73 -2.29 5.10 5.70
N ALA A 74 -2.29 5.20 4.37
CA ALA A 74 -1.87 6.41 3.65
C ALA A 74 -2.79 7.64 3.89
N THR A 75 -3.82 7.51 4.72
CA THR A 75 -4.72 8.60 5.13
C THR A 75 -4.42 9.14 6.54
N GLY A 76 -3.40 8.64 7.25
CA GLY A 76 -3.03 9.25 8.54
C GLY A 76 -1.71 8.85 9.20
N PHE A 77 -0.76 8.29 8.44
CA PHE A 77 0.66 8.41 8.79
C PHE A 77 1.34 9.43 7.87
N ASP A 78 2.32 10.17 8.41
CA ASP A 78 3.21 10.97 7.57
C ASP A 78 4.22 10.03 6.90
N TRP A 79 4.60 10.34 5.67
CA TRP A 79 5.66 9.61 4.98
C TRP A 79 6.98 10.22 5.37
N THR A 80 8.00 9.39 5.59
CA THR A 80 9.37 9.90 5.77
C THR A 80 9.76 10.79 4.60
N GLU A 81 10.59 11.80 4.86
CA GLU A 81 11.03 12.73 3.81
C GLU A 81 11.74 11.98 2.68
N GLN A 82 12.50 10.92 3.01
CA GLN A 82 13.17 10.07 2.04
C GLN A 82 12.17 9.32 1.14
N ALA A 83 11.12 8.74 1.72
CA ALA A 83 10.07 8.05 0.96
C ALA A 83 9.26 9.02 0.08
N ARG A 84 8.94 10.21 0.61
CA ARG A 84 8.34 11.30 -0.20
C ARG A 84 9.21 11.67 -1.37
N ALA A 85 10.51 11.85 -1.15
CA ALA A 85 11.46 12.20 -2.20
C ALA A 85 11.58 11.08 -3.26
N ALA A 86 11.61 9.81 -2.87
CA ALA A 86 11.62 8.68 -3.79
C ALA A 86 10.34 8.64 -4.65
N MET A 87 9.16 8.74 -4.04
CA MET A 87 7.89 8.78 -4.78
C MET A 87 7.81 10.00 -5.72
N ALA A 88 8.33 11.15 -5.31
CA ALA A 88 8.36 12.34 -6.16
C ALA A 88 9.30 12.18 -7.38
N ARG A 89 10.42 11.46 -7.24
CA ARG A 89 11.35 11.16 -8.34
C ARG A 89 10.75 10.20 -9.37
N ALA A 90 10.00 9.19 -8.92
CA ALA A 90 9.36 8.14 -9.74
C ALA A 90 8.32 8.64 -10.77
N THR A 91 8.10 9.95 -10.82
CA THR A 91 7.03 10.60 -11.58
C THR A 91 7.52 11.94 -12.13
N ALA A 92 8.84 12.13 -12.17
CA ALA A 92 9.47 13.22 -12.89
C ALA A 92 9.12 13.16 -14.38
N ILE A 93 9.21 14.31 -15.06
CA ILE A 93 8.72 14.49 -16.44
C ILE A 93 9.23 13.38 -17.36
N GLY A 94 8.31 12.60 -17.92
CA GLY A 94 8.60 11.46 -18.81
C GLY A 94 8.31 10.08 -18.19
N GLU A 95 8.07 9.99 -16.88
CA GLU A 95 7.72 8.73 -16.20
C GLU A 95 6.22 8.65 -15.86
N THR A 96 5.62 7.49 -16.12
CA THR A 96 4.19 7.16 -15.95
C THR A 96 3.73 7.09 -14.49
N GLY A 97 4.67 7.06 -13.53
CA GLY A 97 4.34 6.80 -12.13
C GLY A 97 3.84 5.39 -11.88
N ASP A 98 4.31 4.45 -12.68
CA ASP A 98 4.09 3.03 -12.48
C ASP A 98 5.11 2.44 -11.50
N SER A 99 4.90 1.16 -11.15
CA SER A 99 5.75 0.47 -10.18
C SER A 99 7.22 0.41 -10.63
N ALA A 100 7.49 0.35 -11.93
CA ALA A 100 8.85 0.40 -12.47
C ALA A 100 9.54 1.73 -12.17
N ALA A 101 8.83 2.85 -12.31
CA ALA A 101 9.37 4.15 -11.97
C ALA A 101 9.63 4.31 -10.47
N VAL A 102 8.75 3.77 -9.62
CA VAL A 102 8.97 3.73 -8.17
C VAL A 102 10.20 2.91 -7.83
N LEU A 103 10.38 1.73 -8.43
CA LEU A 103 11.56 0.91 -8.22
C LEU A 103 12.83 1.66 -8.64
N ARG A 104 12.88 2.28 -9.84
CA ARG A 104 14.03 3.10 -10.27
C ARG A 104 14.39 4.18 -9.24
N ALA A 105 13.39 4.87 -8.70
CA ALA A 105 13.61 5.93 -7.72
C ALA A 105 14.14 5.43 -6.37
N LEU A 106 13.80 4.20 -5.98
CA LEU A 106 14.37 3.51 -4.81
C LEU A 106 15.80 3.03 -5.06
N LEU A 107 16.09 2.50 -6.26
CA LEU A 107 17.44 2.05 -6.62
C LEU A 107 18.45 3.21 -6.65
N ALA A 108 17.99 4.41 -7.02
CA ALA A 108 18.78 5.63 -7.04
C ALA A 108 18.74 6.41 -5.71
N GLU A 109 18.21 5.83 -4.63
CA GLU A 109 18.06 6.51 -3.35
C GLU A 109 19.42 6.66 -2.63
N PRO A 110 19.78 7.89 -2.17
CA PRO A 110 21.13 8.20 -1.73
C PRO A 110 21.50 7.74 -0.31
N SER A 111 20.54 7.37 0.56
CA SER A 111 20.82 6.94 1.93
C SER A 111 21.59 5.62 2.01
N GLY A 112 21.57 4.83 0.93
CA GLY A 112 22.20 3.51 0.87
C GLY A 112 21.39 2.41 1.57
N PHE A 113 20.25 2.73 2.18
CA PHE A 113 19.38 1.74 2.83
C PHE A 113 18.92 0.65 1.86
N VAL A 114 18.36 1.05 0.71
CA VAL A 114 17.87 0.10 -0.31
C VAL A 114 19.02 -0.76 -0.84
N THR A 115 20.19 -0.16 -1.10
CA THR A 115 21.39 -0.88 -1.52
C THR A 115 21.84 -1.92 -0.49
N ALA A 116 21.82 -1.58 0.81
CA ALA A 116 22.19 -2.51 1.88
C ALA A 116 21.21 -3.68 1.97
N VAL A 117 19.90 -3.41 1.90
CA VAL A 117 18.85 -4.45 1.88
C VAL A 117 19.01 -5.37 0.67
N LEU A 118 19.21 -4.82 -0.53
CA LEU A 118 19.40 -5.61 -1.75
C LEU A 118 20.65 -6.49 -1.67
N ARG A 119 21.75 -5.98 -1.10
CA ARG A 119 22.96 -6.79 -0.89
C ARG A 119 22.72 -7.98 0.04
N ARG A 120 21.90 -7.81 1.09
CA ARG A 120 21.49 -8.90 1.99
C ARG A 120 20.61 -9.94 1.29
N LEU A 121 19.97 -9.56 0.20
CA LEU A 121 19.15 -10.43 -0.65
C LEU A 121 19.96 -11.06 -1.80
N ASP A 122 21.29 -10.97 -1.76
CA ASP A 122 22.21 -11.48 -2.78
C ASP A 122 22.00 -10.83 -4.17
N THR A 123 21.55 -9.57 -4.19
CA THR A 123 21.37 -8.78 -5.42
C THR A 123 21.97 -7.38 -5.28
N THR A 124 21.94 -6.59 -6.36
CA THR A 124 22.44 -5.21 -6.37
C THR A 124 21.48 -4.28 -7.12
N PRO A 125 21.49 -2.97 -6.80
CA PRO A 125 20.68 -2.00 -7.53
C PRO A 125 20.91 -2.03 -9.05
N GLU A 126 22.14 -2.25 -9.48
CA GLU A 126 22.51 -2.30 -10.90
C GLU A 126 21.92 -3.52 -11.60
N SER A 127 21.97 -4.69 -10.93
CA SER A 127 21.38 -5.93 -11.46
C SER A 127 19.87 -5.81 -11.60
N ILE A 128 19.17 -5.33 -10.56
CA ILE A 128 17.73 -5.10 -10.59
C ILE A 128 17.37 -4.04 -11.65
N GLY A 129 18.15 -2.95 -11.74
CA GLY A 129 17.94 -1.90 -12.73
C GLY A 129 18.08 -2.41 -14.17
N ALA A 130 19.06 -3.26 -14.44
CA ALA A 130 19.26 -3.88 -15.75
C ALA A 130 18.11 -4.84 -16.12
N LEU A 131 17.63 -5.64 -15.18
CA LEU A 131 16.47 -6.53 -15.39
C LEU A 131 15.18 -5.71 -15.61
N LEU A 132 15.00 -4.63 -14.85
CA LEU A 132 13.86 -3.74 -15.02
C LEU A 132 13.85 -3.04 -16.38
N ALA A 133 15.01 -2.58 -16.84
CA ALA A 133 15.13 -1.99 -18.18
C ALA A 133 14.75 -2.99 -19.28
N GLN A 134 15.16 -4.26 -19.14
CA GLN A 134 14.77 -5.34 -20.06
C GLN A 134 13.26 -5.62 -20.01
N ALA A 135 12.69 -5.73 -18.81
CA ALA A 135 11.27 -6.04 -18.62
C ALA A 135 10.36 -4.94 -19.20
N VAL A 136 10.72 -3.67 -19.04
CA VAL A 136 9.95 -2.53 -19.59
C VAL A 136 10.13 -2.38 -21.10
N ALA A 137 11.24 -2.85 -21.67
CA ALA A 137 11.46 -2.85 -23.12
C ALA A 137 10.63 -3.90 -23.87
N LEU A 138 10.08 -4.89 -23.17
CA LEU A 138 9.18 -5.88 -23.77
C LEU A 138 7.79 -5.27 -23.96
N PRO A 139 7.14 -5.45 -25.13
CA PRO A 139 5.82 -4.90 -25.38
C PRO A 139 4.78 -5.63 -24.51
N VAL A 140 4.36 -4.98 -23.43
CA VAL A 140 3.19 -5.39 -22.65
C VAL A 140 1.94 -4.83 -23.35
N THR A 141 0.96 -5.69 -23.63
CA THR A 141 -0.37 -5.27 -24.05
C THR A 141 -0.93 -4.31 -23.01
N ALA A 142 -1.04 -3.03 -23.37
CA ALA A 142 -1.36 -1.96 -22.43
C ALA A 142 -2.68 -2.24 -21.68
N PRO A 143 -2.73 -2.05 -20.35
CA PRO A 143 -4.01 -1.97 -19.66
C PRO A 143 -4.80 -0.77 -20.16
N THR A 144 -6.12 -0.94 -20.14
CA THR A 144 -7.16 0.04 -20.50
C THR A 144 -6.88 1.42 -19.92
N ALA A 145 -7.07 2.45 -20.74
CA ALA A 145 -6.89 3.88 -20.48
C ALA A 145 -6.69 4.26 -19.00
N SER A 146 -5.46 4.65 -18.65
CA SER A 146 -5.16 5.31 -17.38
C SER A 146 -6.08 6.51 -17.22
N SER A 147 -6.97 6.48 -16.23
CA SER A 147 -7.68 7.66 -15.76
C SER A 147 -6.66 8.77 -15.45
N ASP A 148 -6.92 10.00 -15.91
CA ASP A 148 -6.09 11.16 -15.60
C ASP A 148 -6.49 11.82 -14.25
N ASP A 149 -7.39 11.19 -13.48
CA ASP A 149 -7.69 11.60 -12.11
C ASP A 149 -6.62 11.09 -11.13
N LEU A 150 -6.01 12.02 -10.41
CA LEU A 150 -4.94 11.78 -9.45
C LEU A 150 -5.34 11.07 -8.19
N PHE A 151 -6.62 11.14 -7.89
CA PHE A 151 -7.17 10.53 -6.70
C PHE A 151 -7.88 9.23 -7.02
N HIS A 152 -7.74 8.72 -8.24
CA HIS A 152 -8.33 7.47 -8.69
C HIS A 152 -7.22 6.52 -9.17
N ARG A 153 -7.27 5.26 -8.72
CA ARG A 153 -6.41 4.20 -9.24
C ARG A 153 -7.16 2.89 -9.26
N SER A 154 -6.89 2.12 -10.31
CA SER A 154 -7.40 0.76 -10.48
C SER A 154 -6.24 -0.22 -10.54
N THR A 155 -6.46 -1.43 -10.02
CA THR A 155 -5.59 -2.59 -10.25
C THR A 155 -6.45 -3.84 -10.41
N THR A 156 -5.88 -4.86 -11.05
CA THR A 156 -6.50 -6.18 -11.18
C THR A 156 -5.51 -7.22 -10.67
N ALA A 157 -5.99 -8.12 -9.83
CA ALA A 157 -5.21 -9.21 -9.25
C ALA A 157 -5.95 -10.53 -9.40
N PHE A 158 -5.21 -11.60 -9.69
CA PHE A 158 -5.76 -12.95 -9.68
C PHE A 158 -5.78 -13.52 -8.25
N LEU A 159 -6.91 -14.10 -7.87
CA LEU A 159 -7.10 -14.75 -6.58
C LEU A 159 -7.33 -16.25 -6.78
N PRO A 160 -6.53 -17.13 -6.13
CA PRO A 160 -6.72 -18.58 -6.17
C PRO A 160 -7.87 -19.02 -5.24
N ALA A 161 -9.01 -18.34 -5.31
CA ALA A 161 -10.20 -18.59 -4.51
C ALA A 161 -11.45 -18.49 -5.40
N THR A 162 -12.56 -19.12 -4.99
CA THR A 162 -13.81 -19.09 -5.76
C THR A 162 -14.43 -17.69 -5.74
N PRO A 163 -15.24 -17.33 -6.75
CA PRO A 163 -15.94 -16.05 -6.76
C PRO A 163 -16.84 -15.87 -5.53
N ASP A 164 -17.46 -16.95 -5.04
CA ASP A 164 -18.33 -16.91 -3.87
C ASP A 164 -17.57 -16.70 -2.56
N ALA A 165 -16.42 -17.37 -2.39
CA ALA A 165 -15.57 -17.17 -1.21
C ALA A 165 -15.00 -15.74 -1.17
N THR A 166 -14.57 -15.24 -2.34
CA THR A 166 -14.07 -13.87 -2.48
C THR A 166 -15.20 -12.86 -2.24
N TRP A 167 -16.38 -13.08 -2.82
CA TRP A 167 -17.56 -12.23 -2.60
C TRP A 167 -17.92 -12.15 -1.13
N ALA A 168 -18.02 -13.29 -0.43
CA ALA A 168 -18.33 -13.34 0.99
C ALA A 168 -17.31 -12.57 1.85
N LEU A 169 -16.05 -12.44 1.42
CA LEU A 169 -15.03 -11.65 2.11
C LEU A 169 -15.19 -10.14 1.85
N VAL A 170 -15.38 -9.75 0.59
CA VAL A 170 -15.37 -8.33 0.21
C VAL A 170 -16.74 -7.65 0.31
N SER A 171 -17.83 -8.39 0.49
CA SER A 171 -19.18 -7.84 0.64
C SER A 171 -19.66 -7.73 2.09
N ASP A 172 -19.06 -8.46 3.04
CA ASP A 172 -19.48 -8.44 4.44
C ASP A 172 -18.70 -7.37 5.25
N PRO A 173 -19.38 -6.33 5.78
CA PRO A 173 -18.73 -5.31 6.60
C PRO A 173 -18.03 -5.87 7.86
N ARG A 174 -18.47 -7.01 8.38
CA ARG A 174 -17.87 -7.64 9.57
C ARG A 174 -16.49 -8.24 9.30
N ARG A 175 -16.19 -8.55 8.03
CA ARG A 175 -14.94 -9.17 7.60
C ARG A 175 -13.87 -8.15 7.19
N LEU A 176 -14.13 -6.85 7.38
CA LEU A 176 -13.14 -5.78 7.12
C LEU A 176 -11.80 -6.06 7.81
N ALA A 177 -11.82 -6.49 9.07
CA ALA A 177 -10.61 -6.77 9.86
C ALA A 177 -9.73 -7.89 9.26
N GLU A 178 -10.28 -8.75 8.41
CA GLU A 178 -9.51 -9.84 7.78
C GLU A 178 -8.57 -9.32 6.69
N TRP A 179 -8.91 -8.21 6.03
CA TRP A 179 -8.12 -7.67 4.92
C TRP A 179 -7.68 -6.22 5.12
N ASP A 180 -8.21 -5.49 6.09
CA ASP A 180 -7.75 -4.15 6.44
C ASP A 180 -6.88 -4.17 7.70
N ALA A 181 -5.57 -4.15 7.50
CA ALA A 181 -4.58 -4.29 8.58
C ALA A 181 -4.59 -3.19 9.65
N THR A 182 -5.41 -2.14 9.50
CA THR A 182 -5.58 -1.06 10.49
C THR A 182 -6.85 -1.21 11.32
N THR A 183 -7.71 -2.18 10.97
CA THR A 183 -8.97 -2.47 11.64
C THR A 183 -8.83 -3.77 12.44
N GLU A 184 -9.00 -3.68 13.76
CA GLU A 184 -8.99 -4.87 14.62
C GLU A 184 -10.40 -5.42 14.86
N THR A 185 -11.35 -4.54 15.11
CA THR A 185 -12.75 -4.89 15.33
C THR A 185 -13.65 -3.96 14.55
N VAL A 186 -14.86 -4.45 14.25
CA VAL A 186 -15.90 -3.66 13.60
C VAL A 186 -17.16 -3.74 14.45
N THR A 187 -17.79 -2.59 14.66
CA THR A 187 -19.07 -2.48 15.37
C THR A 187 -20.13 -1.80 14.51
N PRO A 188 -21.41 -2.20 14.61
CA PRO A 188 -22.49 -1.48 13.95
C PRO A 188 -22.58 -0.03 14.44
N GLY A 189 -22.70 0.90 13.50
CA GLY A 189 -22.94 2.32 13.73
C GLY A 189 -24.39 2.73 13.45
N ALA A 190 -24.61 4.04 13.33
CA ALA A 190 -25.94 4.58 13.02
C ALA A 190 -26.27 4.46 11.52
N ALA A 191 -27.56 4.34 11.19
CA ALA A 191 -28.07 4.41 9.81
C ALA A 191 -27.39 3.46 8.81
N GLY A 192 -27.10 2.22 9.22
CA GLY A 192 -26.45 1.21 8.36
C GLY A 192 -24.94 1.43 8.14
N SER A 193 -24.34 2.39 8.85
CA SER A 193 -22.88 2.53 8.92
C SER A 193 -22.27 1.55 9.91
N TRP A 194 -20.97 1.40 9.81
CA TRP A 194 -20.11 0.62 10.67
C TRP A 194 -18.98 1.48 11.18
N ILE A 195 -18.44 1.09 12.33
CA ILE A 195 -17.39 1.82 13.04
C ILE A 195 -16.25 0.84 13.29
N ALA A 196 -15.08 1.18 12.77
CA ALA A 196 -13.82 0.50 13.00
C ALA A 196 -12.95 1.41 13.88
N PRO A 197 -12.81 1.14 15.19
CA PRO A 197 -11.79 1.80 15.98
C PRO A 197 -10.41 1.44 15.43
N PRO A 198 -9.45 2.38 15.46
CA PRO A 198 -8.08 2.07 15.10
C PRO A 198 -7.53 1.01 16.04
N GLN A 199 -6.74 0.08 15.52
CA GLN A 199 -6.04 -0.91 16.32
C GLN A 199 -5.19 -0.24 17.43
N ASP A 200 -5.14 -0.88 18.61
CA ASP A 200 -4.42 -0.36 19.78
C ASP A 200 -2.95 -0.05 19.46
N GLY A 201 -2.52 1.16 19.84
CA GLY A 201 -1.17 1.69 19.55
C GLY A 201 -0.98 2.29 18.15
N ARG A 202 -1.94 2.17 17.20
CA ARG A 202 -1.77 2.58 15.79
C ARG A 202 -2.38 3.93 15.38
N ALA A 203 -3.37 4.50 16.06
CA ALA A 203 -3.84 5.86 15.72
C ALA A 203 -4.70 6.54 16.80
N VAL A 204 -4.06 7.34 17.67
CA VAL A 204 -4.80 8.21 18.61
C VAL A 204 -5.37 9.46 17.91
N ASP A 205 -4.78 9.86 16.77
CA ASP A 205 -5.05 11.18 16.15
C ASP A 205 -6.15 11.18 15.09
N LEU A 206 -6.51 10.02 14.51
CA LEU A 206 -7.54 9.93 13.45
C LEU A 206 -8.93 9.60 13.97
N GLY A 207 -9.06 9.17 15.23
CA GLY A 207 -10.32 8.65 15.77
C GLY A 207 -10.84 7.40 15.04
N PRO A 208 -12.05 6.92 15.39
CA PRO A 208 -12.64 5.78 14.74
C PRO A 208 -12.96 6.07 13.27
N GLN A 209 -12.69 5.11 12.39
CA GLN A 209 -13.13 5.16 11.01
C GLN A 209 -14.58 4.74 10.92
N HIS A 210 -15.37 5.47 10.14
CA HIS A 210 -16.74 5.11 9.81
C HIS A 210 -16.82 4.65 8.36
N PHE A 211 -17.70 3.69 8.09
CA PHE A 211 -17.88 3.22 6.72
C PHE A 211 -19.28 2.66 6.45
N THR A 212 -19.61 2.55 5.17
CA THR A 212 -20.79 1.84 4.65
C THR A 212 -20.35 0.90 3.54
N VAL A 213 -21.09 -0.19 3.39
CA VAL A 213 -20.91 -1.17 2.31
C VAL A 213 -22.22 -1.27 1.54
N ASP A 214 -22.15 -1.05 0.24
CA ASP A 214 -23.24 -1.28 -0.70
C ASP A 214 -22.82 -2.41 -1.64
N ALA A 215 -23.48 -3.56 -1.55
CA ALA A 215 -23.07 -4.78 -2.24
C ALA A 215 -24.16 -5.22 -3.22
N ASP A 216 -23.84 -5.18 -4.51
CA ASP A 216 -24.68 -5.71 -5.59
C ASP A 216 -24.20 -7.12 -5.95
N GLU A 217 -24.89 -8.12 -5.38
CA GLU A 217 -24.61 -9.54 -5.63
C GLU A 217 -24.82 -9.92 -7.10
N SER A 218 -25.81 -9.34 -7.77
CA SER A 218 -26.11 -9.67 -9.17
C SER A 218 -24.98 -9.29 -10.13
N ARG A 219 -24.23 -8.24 -9.77
CA ARG A 219 -23.06 -7.76 -10.52
C ARG A 219 -21.74 -8.21 -9.91
N ARG A 220 -21.75 -8.85 -8.74
CA ARG A 220 -20.56 -9.14 -7.93
C ARG A 220 -19.70 -7.88 -7.75
N VAL A 221 -20.35 -6.78 -7.35
CA VAL A 221 -19.69 -5.49 -7.10
C VAL A 221 -19.98 -5.01 -5.68
N ALA A 222 -18.93 -4.75 -4.89
CA ALA A 222 -19.02 -4.22 -3.53
C ALA A 222 -18.39 -2.83 -3.42
N HIS A 223 -19.18 -1.85 -3.00
CA HIS A 223 -18.78 -0.46 -2.82
C HIS A 223 -18.59 -0.14 -1.34
N TRP A 224 -17.36 0.17 -0.98
CA TRP A 224 -16.98 0.59 0.36
C TRP A 224 -16.75 2.09 0.37
N THR A 225 -17.41 2.77 1.29
CA THR A 225 -17.24 4.20 1.49
C THR A 225 -16.78 4.48 2.91
N PHE A 226 -15.60 5.06 3.07
CA PHE A 226 -14.96 5.36 4.34
C PHE A 226 -14.92 6.87 4.60
N TRP A 227 -15.16 7.27 5.85
CA TRP A 227 -14.99 8.65 6.31
C TRP A 227 -14.58 8.67 7.79
N TRP A 228 -14.18 9.84 8.26
CA TRP A 228 -13.80 10.08 9.65
C TRP A 228 -14.68 11.17 10.27
N PRO A 229 -14.85 11.19 11.60
CA PRO A 229 -15.62 12.21 12.28
C PRO A 229 -15.08 13.62 11.96
N ALA A 230 -15.99 14.60 11.87
CA ALA A 230 -15.67 15.98 11.49
C ALA A 230 -14.67 16.69 12.43
N SER A 231 -14.45 16.15 13.64
CA SER A 231 -13.44 16.61 14.59
C SER A 231 -12.00 16.39 14.10
N VAL A 232 -11.80 15.47 13.14
CA VAL A 232 -10.50 15.11 12.59
C VAL A 232 -10.22 16.01 11.37
N ARG A 233 -9.34 17.00 11.52
CA ARG A 233 -9.00 17.92 10.43
C ARG A 233 -8.25 17.18 9.31
N ARG A 234 -8.66 17.39 8.05
CA ARG A 234 -7.97 17.04 6.78
C ARG A 234 -8.22 15.64 6.18
N THR A 235 -9.15 14.84 6.66
CA THR A 235 -9.46 13.54 6.04
C THR A 235 -10.36 13.71 4.81
N ASN A 236 -10.03 13.00 3.73
CA ASN A 236 -10.86 12.90 2.52
C ASN A 236 -11.74 11.66 2.64
N ARG A 237 -12.92 11.67 2.02
CA ARG A 237 -13.72 10.44 1.89
C ARG A 237 -12.98 9.48 0.96
N ARG A 238 -12.89 8.20 1.33
CA ARG A 238 -12.26 7.17 0.50
C ARG A 238 -13.34 6.21 0.00
N HIS A 239 -13.31 5.93 -1.29
CA HIS A 239 -14.13 4.92 -1.94
C HIS A 239 -13.25 3.77 -2.39
N VAL A 240 -13.65 2.55 -2.11
CA VAL A 240 -13.02 1.33 -2.63
C VAL A 240 -14.11 0.48 -3.26
N ILE A 241 -13.93 0.12 -4.53
CA ILE A 241 -14.86 -0.71 -5.29
C ILE A 241 -14.14 -2.01 -5.59
N PHE A 242 -14.78 -3.12 -5.24
CA PHE A 242 -14.38 -4.46 -5.63
C PHE A 242 -15.32 -4.95 -6.73
N ALA A 243 -14.78 -5.36 -7.86
CA ALA A 243 -15.52 -6.03 -8.91
C ALA A 243 -14.89 -7.39 -9.19
N LEU A 244 -15.69 -8.45 -9.20
CA LEU A 244 -15.20 -9.81 -9.37
C LEU A 244 -15.65 -10.39 -10.71
N GLU A 245 -14.70 -11.00 -11.42
CA GLU A 245 -14.97 -11.77 -12.63
C GLU A 245 -14.49 -13.22 -12.42
N PRO A 246 -15.33 -14.24 -12.71
CA PRO A 246 -14.89 -15.63 -12.65
C PRO A 246 -13.78 -15.92 -13.66
N GLU A 247 -12.72 -16.61 -13.23
CA GLU A 247 -11.68 -17.15 -14.11
C GLU A 247 -11.58 -18.67 -13.96
N ALA A 248 -10.98 -19.35 -14.95
CA ALA A 248 -10.98 -20.81 -15.05
C ALA A 248 -10.46 -21.55 -13.80
N SER A 249 -9.55 -20.93 -13.03
CA SER A 249 -8.92 -21.51 -11.84
C SER A 249 -9.11 -20.66 -10.58
N GLY A 250 -9.96 -19.62 -10.61
CA GLY A 250 -10.08 -18.68 -9.49
C GLY A 250 -10.95 -17.48 -9.82
N THR A 251 -10.55 -16.32 -9.31
CA THR A 251 -11.31 -15.09 -9.46
C THR A 251 -10.39 -13.93 -9.84
N SER A 252 -10.78 -13.19 -10.87
CA SER A 252 -10.19 -11.87 -11.16
C SER A 252 -10.82 -10.85 -10.23
N LEU A 253 -10.01 -10.20 -9.38
CA LEU A 253 -10.45 -9.10 -8.54
C LEU A 253 -9.94 -7.80 -9.12
N ARG A 254 -10.86 -6.95 -9.57
CA ARG A 254 -10.59 -5.55 -9.85
C ARG A 254 -10.85 -4.72 -8.60
N VAL A 255 -9.88 -3.90 -8.23
CA VAL A 255 -9.97 -2.95 -7.12
C VAL A 255 -9.82 -1.55 -7.67
N ASP A 256 -10.85 -0.71 -7.50
CA ASP A 256 -10.81 0.71 -7.84
C ASP A 256 -10.86 1.53 -6.55
N THR A 257 -9.84 2.36 -6.30
CA THR A 257 -9.79 3.26 -5.13
C THR A 257 -9.89 4.70 -5.59
N THR A 258 -10.77 5.48 -4.94
CA THR A 258 -10.95 6.91 -5.21
C THR A 258 -10.96 7.74 -3.93
N TRP A 259 -10.29 8.89 -3.90
CA TRP A 259 -10.43 9.88 -2.81
C TRP A 259 -11.25 11.10 -3.22
N GLU A 260 -12.28 11.42 -2.44
CA GLU A 260 -13.01 12.68 -2.61
C GLU A 260 -12.27 13.81 -1.89
N THR A 261 -11.63 14.68 -2.66
CA THR A 261 -11.02 15.89 -2.09
C THR A 261 -12.08 16.91 -1.73
N ALA A 262 -12.14 17.34 -0.48
CA ALA A 262 -13.15 18.28 0.04
C ALA A 262 -13.13 19.71 -0.55
N SER A 263 -12.26 20.06 -1.52
CA SER A 263 -12.36 21.37 -2.22
C SER A 263 -11.63 21.45 -3.56
N ALA A 264 -12.27 22.10 -4.54
CA ALA A 264 -11.70 22.46 -5.84
C ALA A 264 -10.44 23.36 -5.75
N ARG A 265 -10.32 24.16 -4.67
CA ARG A 265 -9.15 25.02 -4.39
C ARG A 265 -7.91 24.21 -3.97
N LYS A 266 -8.08 23.08 -3.29
CA LYS A 266 -6.98 22.14 -2.97
C LYS A 266 -6.48 21.39 -4.21
N ARG A 267 -7.37 21.01 -5.14
CA ARG A 267 -6.97 20.34 -6.40
C ARG A 267 -5.89 21.11 -7.19
N ARG A 268 -5.92 22.45 -7.19
CA ARG A 268 -4.89 23.30 -7.85
C ARG A 268 -3.55 23.39 -7.10
N ARG A 269 -3.51 23.22 -5.78
CA ARG A 269 -2.24 23.20 -5.01
C ARG A 269 -1.60 21.81 -5.03
N VAL A 270 -2.41 20.76 -5.12
CA VAL A 270 -1.94 19.37 -5.17
C VAL A 270 -1.34 19.02 -6.54
N SER A 271 -1.58 19.80 -7.61
CA SER A 271 -0.98 19.54 -8.92
C SER A 271 0.55 19.60 -8.94
N ALA A 272 1.20 20.30 -8.00
CA ALA A 272 2.66 20.29 -7.85
C ALA A 272 3.17 19.01 -7.14
N ALA A 273 2.35 18.38 -6.30
CA ALA A 273 2.63 17.10 -5.63
C ALA A 273 1.95 15.90 -6.33
N ARG A 274 1.33 16.14 -7.50
CA ARG A 274 0.75 15.17 -8.44
C ARG A 274 1.53 13.86 -8.55
N PRO A 275 2.86 13.90 -8.77
CA PRO A 275 3.75 12.74 -8.72
C PRO A 275 3.57 11.82 -7.49
N PHE A 276 3.71 12.39 -6.30
CA PHE A 276 3.58 11.69 -5.02
C PHE A 276 2.21 11.03 -4.85
N PHE A 277 1.13 11.72 -5.21
CA PHE A 277 -0.23 11.17 -5.06
C PHE A 277 -0.50 9.98 -5.98
N ARG A 278 0.11 9.93 -7.18
CA ARG A 278 -0.03 8.76 -8.08
C ARG A 278 0.62 7.52 -7.50
N ALA A 279 1.85 7.64 -7.00
CA ALA A 279 2.55 6.53 -6.35
C ALA A 279 1.82 6.08 -5.07
N LEU A 280 1.30 7.03 -4.30
CA LEU A 280 0.52 6.74 -3.09
C LEU A 280 -0.76 5.95 -3.38
N MET A 281 -1.50 6.35 -4.41
CA MET A 281 -2.72 5.66 -4.83
C MET A 281 -2.42 4.25 -5.38
N TRP A 282 -1.31 4.07 -6.11
CA TRP A 282 -0.83 2.75 -6.51
C TRP A 282 -0.51 1.87 -5.30
N PHE A 283 0.27 2.38 -4.34
CA PHE A 283 0.59 1.64 -3.11
C PHE A 283 -0.68 1.20 -2.36
N GLN A 284 -1.66 2.09 -2.24
CA GLN A 284 -2.93 1.77 -1.57
C GLN A 284 -3.70 0.65 -2.27
N VAL A 285 -3.89 0.74 -3.58
CA VAL A 285 -4.70 -0.25 -4.31
C VAL A 285 -4.02 -1.63 -4.33
N THR A 286 -2.69 -1.67 -4.48
CA THR A 286 -1.91 -2.91 -4.45
C THR A 286 -1.95 -3.56 -3.06
N ARG A 287 -1.86 -2.76 -1.98
CA ARG A 287 -2.00 -3.25 -0.60
C ARG A 287 -3.35 -3.92 -0.37
N VAL A 288 -4.44 -3.28 -0.79
CA VAL A 288 -5.81 -3.81 -0.62
C VAL A 288 -5.99 -5.12 -1.40
N ALA A 289 -5.56 -5.18 -2.66
CA ALA A 289 -5.64 -6.41 -3.44
C ALA A 289 -4.84 -7.56 -2.80
N SER A 290 -3.63 -7.24 -2.30
CA SER A 290 -2.75 -8.23 -1.66
C SER A 290 -3.30 -8.73 -0.33
N SER A 291 -3.93 -7.88 0.47
CA SER A 291 -4.50 -8.27 1.76
C SER A 291 -5.75 -9.13 1.61
N VAL A 292 -6.62 -8.81 0.64
CA VAL A 292 -7.75 -9.68 0.27
C VAL A 292 -7.24 -11.05 -0.17
N SER A 293 -6.20 -11.09 -1.01
CA SER A 293 -5.57 -12.33 -1.45
C SER A 293 -4.99 -13.14 -0.29
N ALA A 294 -4.37 -12.49 0.70
CA ALA A 294 -3.82 -13.14 1.88
C ALA A 294 -4.92 -13.71 2.80
N ALA A 295 -6.00 -12.96 3.02
CA ALA A 295 -7.13 -13.38 3.84
C ALA A 295 -7.84 -14.64 3.30
N LEU A 296 -7.77 -14.88 1.98
CA LEU A 296 -8.35 -16.07 1.34
C LEU A 296 -7.42 -17.30 1.36
N ARG A 297 -6.15 -17.12 1.73
CA ARG A 297 -5.17 -18.22 1.86
C ARG A 297 -5.04 -18.76 3.28
N GLY A 298 -5.51 -18.01 4.28
CA GLY A 298 -5.56 -18.41 5.69
C GLY A 298 -6.80 -19.21 6.01
#